data_AF-A0A2N8N545-F1
#
_entry.id   AF-A0A2N8N545-F1
#
_cell.length_a   1.000
_cell.length_b   1.000
_cell.length_c   1.000
_cell.angle_alpha   90.00
_cell.angle_beta   90.00
_cell.angle_gamma   90.00
#
_symmetry.space_group_name_H-M   'P 1'
#
loop_
_entity.id
_entity.type
_entity.pdbx_description
1 polymer ?
#
loop_
_entity_poly.entity_id
_entity_poly.type
_entity_poly.pdbx_seq_one_letter_code
_entity_poly.pdbx_strand_id
1 'polypeptide(L)'
;MDYNRARKNPTSFLSLTGVKVDLFDQILPFFKAAHDEYFHWHDVKGKKMPRRRSHCIQSNSPLATIEERLFFILTFLKNNPTQEYHAAGFDMSQQQCGQWIHTLSIVLRNAAGTAGMLPAETLAEFKKVLEEKGGEKVLYELIHDTTEREIPRPCDPEVQADFYSGKKKKHTVKNAVITTLTRLVLFVGATVPGKTHNKTIAETQYAFPYPCI
;
A
#
# COMPACT_ATOMS: atom_id res chain seq x y z
N MET A 1 15.37 -5.48 -14.32
CA MET A 1 14.12 -4.81 -14.76
C MET A 1 14.52 -3.37 -14.80
N ASP A 2 14.71 -2.86 -16.02
CA ASP A 2 15.37 -1.58 -16.20
C ASP A 2 14.35 -0.43 -16.17
N TYR A 3 14.49 0.49 -15.22
CA TYR A 3 13.62 1.65 -15.05
C TYR A 3 13.63 2.55 -16.30
N ASN A 4 14.81 2.86 -16.82
CA ASN A 4 14.98 3.79 -17.94
C ASN A 4 14.29 3.29 -19.22
N ARG A 5 14.38 1.98 -19.48
CA ARG A 5 13.69 1.31 -20.58
C ARG A 5 12.18 1.27 -20.34
N ALA A 6 11.73 0.91 -19.13
CA ALA A 6 10.30 0.85 -18.81
C ALA A 6 9.64 2.23 -18.94
N ARG A 7 10.30 3.29 -18.47
CA ARG A 7 9.80 4.68 -18.52
C ARG A 7 9.55 5.17 -19.95
N LYS A 8 10.34 4.73 -20.93
CA LYS A 8 10.17 5.08 -22.36
C LYS A 8 8.93 4.46 -23.00
N ASN A 9 8.28 3.49 -22.34
CA ASN A 9 7.05 2.85 -22.81
C ASN A 9 5.94 3.05 -21.77
N PRO A 10 5.12 4.11 -21.89
CA PRO A 10 4.09 4.45 -20.90
C PRO A 10 3.08 3.33 -20.63
N THR A 11 2.72 2.55 -21.65
CA THR A 11 1.80 1.40 -21.50
C THR A 11 2.41 0.31 -20.64
N SER A 12 3.67 -0.05 -20.92
CA SER A 12 4.40 -1.03 -20.11
C SER A 12 4.64 -0.51 -18.69
N PHE A 13 5.00 0.77 -18.55
CA PHE A 13 5.22 1.41 -17.24
C PHE A 13 3.97 1.36 -16.36
N LEU A 14 2.81 1.71 -16.92
CA LEU A 14 1.52 1.64 -16.22
C LEU A 14 1.16 0.20 -15.85
N SER A 15 1.38 -0.76 -16.76
CA SER A 15 1.13 -2.18 -16.47
C SER A 15 2.01 -2.70 -15.34
N LEU A 16 3.28 -2.27 -15.30
CA LEU A 16 4.26 -2.70 -14.30
C LEU A 16 4.01 -2.07 -12.93
N THR A 17 3.72 -0.77 -12.87
CA THR A 17 3.68 0.00 -11.61
C THR A 17 2.28 0.30 -11.10
N GLY A 18 1.26 0.21 -11.96
CA GLY A 18 -0.09 0.67 -11.65
C GLY A 18 -0.27 2.20 -11.70
N VAL A 19 0.78 2.97 -11.99
CA VAL A 19 0.72 4.44 -12.09
C VAL A 19 1.20 4.94 -13.45
N LYS A 20 0.64 6.05 -13.92
CA LYS A 20 1.14 6.75 -15.12
C LYS A 20 2.47 7.44 -14.79
N VAL A 21 3.28 7.70 -15.83
CA VAL A 21 4.56 8.40 -15.69
C VAL A 21 4.38 9.77 -15.02
N ASP A 22 3.37 10.55 -15.42
CA ASP A 22 3.11 11.87 -14.84
C ASP A 22 2.79 11.80 -13.33
N LEU A 23 2.04 10.78 -12.90
CA LEU A 23 1.72 10.58 -11.49
C LEU A 23 2.95 10.06 -10.72
N PHE A 24 3.76 9.21 -11.34
CA PHE A 24 5.03 8.77 -10.76
C PHE A 24 5.94 9.97 -10.46
N ASP A 25 6.04 10.92 -11.40
CA ASP A 25 6.85 12.12 -11.25
C ASP A 25 6.30 13.06 -10.15
N GLN A 26 4.97 13.09 -9.95
CA GLN A 26 4.34 13.82 -8.85
C GLN A 26 4.59 13.17 -7.49
N ILE A 27 4.66 11.83 -7.42
CA ILE A 27 4.92 11.09 -6.17
C ILE A 27 6.40 11.18 -5.77
N LEU A 28 7.30 11.21 -6.75
CA LEU A 28 8.74 11.10 -6.55
C LEU A 28 9.34 12.11 -5.54
N PRO A 29 8.97 13.41 -5.53
CA PRO A 29 9.46 14.36 -4.54
C PRO A 29 9.09 13.99 -3.09
N PHE A 30 7.85 13.55 -2.85
CA PHE A 30 7.40 13.10 -1.53
C PHE A 30 8.14 11.84 -1.09
N PHE A 31 8.31 10.90 -2.03
CA PHE A 31 9.07 9.68 -1.78
C PHE A 31 10.53 9.99 -1.45
N LYS A 32 11.17 10.89 -2.21
CA LYS A 32 12.55 11.32 -1.97
C LYS A 32 12.72 11.96 -0.58
N ALA A 33 11.82 12.86 -0.19
CA ALA A 33 11.88 13.48 1.14
C ALA A 33 11.75 12.43 2.27
N ALA A 34 10.76 11.53 2.17
CA ALA A 34 10.57 10.46 3.14
C ALA A 34 11.75 9.47 3.17
N HIS A 35 12.33 9.21 1.99
CA HIS A 35 13.49 8.35 1.83
C HIS A 35 14.72 8.93 2.55
N ASP A 36 15.04 10.19 2.25
CA ASP A 36 16.20 10.88 2.84
C ASP A 36 16.05 10.92 4.36
N GLU A 37 14.85 11.24 4.86
CA GLU A 37 14.58 11.24 6.31
C GLU A 37 14.67 9.85 6.95
N TYR A 38 14.16 8.80 6.28
CA TYR A 38 14.30 7.44 6.80
C TYR A 38 15.78 7.04 6.94
N PHE A 39 16.58 7.26 5.91
CA PHE A 39 17.99 6.84 5.87
C PHE A 39 18.94 7.77 6.64
N HIS A 40 18.50 8.96 7.04
CA HIS A 40 19.18 9.76 8.06
C HIS A 40 19.28 9.02 9.40
N TRP A 41 18.27 8.20 9.73
CA TRP A 41 18.10 7.58 11.04
C TRP A 41 18.14 6.05 11.02
N HIS A 42 18.04 5.42 9.86
CA HIS A 42 17.98 3.97 9.75
C HIS A 42 18.93 3.44 8.66
N ASP A 43 19.24 2.15 8.71
CA ASP A 43 19.83 1.42 7.59
C ASP A 43 18.78 0.63 6.80
N VAL A 44 19.20 -0.06 5.73
CA VAL A 44 18.32 -0.87 4.88
C VAL A 44 17.73 -2.09 5.60
N LYS A 45 18.26 -2.44 6.78
CA LYS A 45 17.73 -3.51 7.64
C LYS A 45 16.74 -2.97 8.67
N GLY A 46 16.46 -1.66 8.65
CA GLY A 46 15.59 -0.99 9.61
C GLY A 46 16.24 -0.73 10.97
N LYS A 47 17.55 -0.96 11.12
CA LYS A 47 18.23 -0.68 12.37
C LYS A 47 18.37 0.83 12.56
N LYS A 48 17.93 1.34 13.72
CA LYS A 48 18.12 2.73 14.10
C LYS A 48 19.60 3.04 14.31
N MET A 49 20.05 4.14 13.72
CA MET A 49 21.41 4.64 13.82
C MET A 49 21.55 5.53 15.06
N PRO A 50 22.72 5.50 15.73
CA PRO A 50 22.93 6.28 16.95
C PRO A 50 23.01 7.79 16.68
N ARG A 51 23.27 8.21 15.44
CA ARG A 51 23.39 9.61 15.04
C ARG A 51 22.79 9.81 13.65
N ARG A 52 22.31 11.03 13.39
CA ARG A 52 21.89 11.46 12.05
C ARG A 52 23.06 11.38 11.10
N ARG A 53 22.88 10.74 9.94
CA ARG A 53 23.89 10.69 8.87
C ARG A 53 23.40 11.47 7.66
N SER A 54 24.31 12.00 6.85
CA SER A 54 23.97 12.30 5.45
C SER A 54 23.90 10.96 4.71
N HIS A 55 22.76 10.66 4.09
CA HIS A 55 22.63 9.45 3.30
C HIS A 55 23.17 9.69 1.88
N CYS A 56 24.05 8.80 1.44
CA CYS A 56 24.42 8.67 0.03
C CYS A 56 24.14 7.25 -0.45
N ILE A 57 23.59 7.14 -1.64
CA ILE A 57 23.42 5.84 -2.29
C ILE A 57 24.79 5.39 -2.79
N GLN A 58 25.21 4.21 -2.35
CA GLN A 58 26.48 3.62 -2.79
C GLN A 58 26.37 3.23 -4.26
N SER A 59 27.46 3.38 -5.01
CA SER A 59 27.52 3.06 -6.45
C SER A 59 27.25 1.59 -6.76
N ASN A 60 27.47 0.69 -5.79
CA ASN A 60 27.19 -0.75 -5.89
C ASN A 60 25.77 -1.12 -5.43
N SER A 61 24.91 -0.15 -5.14
CA SER A 61 23.52 -0.44 -4.80
C SER A 61 22.79 -0.99 -6.04
N PRO A 62 22.03 -2.09 -5.93
CA PRO A 62 21.23 -2.59 -7.05
C PRO A 62 20.08 -1.64 -7.43
N LEU A 63 19.78 -0.66 -6.58
CA LEU A 63 18.82 0.42 -6.81
C LEU A 63 19.57 1.75 -6.59
N ALA A 64 20.28 2.18 -7.63
CA ALA A 64 21.26 3.26 -7.59
C ALA A 64 20.62 4.65 -7.53
N THR A 65 19.35 4.76 -7.91
CA THR A 65 18.59 6.03 -7.93
C THR A 65 17.32 5.95 -7.05
N ILE A 66 16.77 7.11 -6.69
CA ILE A 66 15.52 7.18 -5.93
C ILE A 66 14.34 6.72 -6.78
N GLU A 67 14.40 7.02 -8.08
CA GLU A 67 13.48 6.61 -9.12
C GLU A 67 13.41 5.09 -9.22
N GLU A 68 14.56 4.40 -9.26
CA GLU A 68 14.62 2.94 -9.27
C GLU A 68 14.05 2.34 -7.98
N ARG A 69 14.28 2.98 -6.82
CA ARG A 69 13.70 2.53 -5.54
C ARG A 69 12.17 2.66 -5.54
N LEU A 70 11.63 3.78 -6.01
CA LEU A 70 10.17 3.97 -6.13
C LEU A 70 9.58 2.98 -7.16
N PHE A 71 10.23 2.83 -8.31
CA PHE A 71 9.82 1.87 -9.34
C PHE A 71 9.83 0.44 -8.82
N PHE A 72 10.88 0.03 -8.08
CA PHE A 72 11.01 -1.28 -7.47
C PHE A 72 9.84 -1.60 -6.52
N ILE A 73 9.48 -0.66 -5.64
CA ILE A 73 8.39 -0.94 -4.68
C ILE A 73 7.02 -0.92 -5.36
N LEU A 74 6.77 -0.02 -6.32
CA LEU A 74 5.49 0.03 -7.04
C LEU A 74 5.29 -1.22 -7.91
N THR A 75 6.33 -1.71 -8.57
CA THR A 75 6.26 -2.97 -9.33
C THR A 75 5.96 -4.16 -8.45
N PHE A 76 6.55 -4.22 -7.25
CA PHE A 76 6.23 -5.27 -6.28
C PHE A 76 4.76 -5.21 -5.84
N LEU A 77 4.29 -4.03 -5.40
CA LEU A 77 2.91 -3.85 -4.91
C LEU A 77 1.86 -4.13 -5.99
N LYS A 78 2.14 -3.75 -7.25
CA LYS A 78 1.21 -3.96 -8.36
C LYS A 78 1.06 -5.44 -8.74
N ASN A 79 2.17 -6.17 -8.80
CA ASN A 79 2.19 -7.53 -9.37
C ASN A 79 2.15 -8.63 -8.30
N ASN A 80 2.44 -8.28 -7.04
CA ASN A 80 2.57 -9.21 -5.92
C ASN A 80 3.35 -10.50 -6.26
N PRO A 81 4.54 -10.40 -6.90
CA PRO A 81 5.33 -11.56 -7.27
C PRO A 81 5.97 -12.22 -6.05
N THR A 82 6.50 -13.43 -6.22
CA THR A 82 7.42 -13.99 -5.21
C THR A 82 8.68 -13.13 -5.12
N GLN A 83 9.29 -13.07 -3.92
CA GLN A 83 10.52 -12.30 -3.72
C GLN A 83 11.65 -12.81 -4.63
N GLU A 84 11.70 -14.12 -4.91
CA GLU A 84 12.68 -14.73 -5.82
C GLU A 84 12.54 -14.18 -7.25
N TYR A 85 11.31 -14.16 -7.77
CA TYR A 85 11.03 -13.63 -9.11
C TYR A 85 11.35 -12.14 -9.20
N HIS A 86 10.96 -11.37 -8.17
CA HIS A 86 11.24 -9.95 -8.11
C HIS A 86 12.74 -9.65 -8.01
N ALA A 87 13.48 -10.45 -7.23
CA ALA A 87 14.92 -10.34 -7.05
C ALA A 87 15.68 -10.61 -8.35
N ALA A 88 15.36 -11.72 -9.03
CA ALA A 88 15.89 -12.04 -10.36
C ALA A 88 15.52 -10.94 -11.36
N GLY A 89 14.30 -10.42 -11.24
CA GLY A 89 13.82 -9.29 -12.00
C GLY A 89 14.63 -8.02 -11.81
N PHE A 90 15.40 -7.81 -10.73
CA PHE A 90 16.21 -6.61 -10.47
C PHE A 90 17.69 -6.94 -10.24
N ASP A 91 18.13 -8.12 -10.70
CA ASP A 91 19.54 -8.55 -10.63
C ASP A 91 20.14 -8.47 -9.22
N MET A 92 19.34 -8.85 -8.21
CA MET A 92 19.76 -8.88 -6.80
C MET A 92 19.42 -10.22 -6.13
N SER A 93 19.96 -10.46 -4.93
CA SER A 93 19.59 -11.65 -4.16
C SER A 93 18.19 -11.53 -3.56
N GLN A 94 17.55 -12.68 -3.30
CA GLN A 94 16.25 -12.73 -2.60
C GLN A 94 16.31 -11.99 -1.25
N GLN A 95 17.40 -12.14 -0.50
CA GLN A 95 17.59 -11.48 0.78
C GLN A 95 17.63 -9.95 0.65
N GLN A 96 18.33 -9.43 -0.36
CA GLN A 96 18.35 -7.99 -0.64
C GLN A 96 16.96 -7.50 -1.05
N CYS A 97 16.27 -8.25 -1.90
CA CYS A 97 14.91 -7.95 -2.35
C CYS A 97 13.95 -7.80 -1.16
N GLY A 98 13.93 -8.76 -0.23
CA GLY A 98 13.10 -8.69 0.97
C GLY A 98 13.41 -7.47 1.86
N GLN A 99 14.69 -7.12 2.04
CA GLN A 99 15.10 -5.93 2.79
C GLN A 99 14.61 -4.64 2.13
N TRP A 100 14.75 -4.53 0.80
CA TRP A 100 14.27 -3.37 0.06
C TRP A 100 12.75 -3.29 0.06
N ILE A 101 12.01 -4.39 -0.11
CA ILE A 101 10.54 -4.39 -0.04
C ILE A 101 10.09 -3.85 1.32
N HIS A 102 10.66 -4.36 2.41
CA HIS A 102 10.29 -3.92 3.76
C HIS A 102 10.58 -2.43 3.96
N THR A 103 11.82 -2.00 3.70
CA THR A 103 12.26 -0.62 3.92
C THR A 103 11.49 0.36 3.04
N LEU A 104 11.34 0.07 1.74
CA LEU A 104 10.69 0.99 0.81
C LEU A 104 9.17 1.02 1.00
N SER A 105 8.56 -0.03 1.56
CA SER A 105 7.14 0.03 1.99
C SER A 105 6.94 1.07 3.10
N ILE A 106 7.85 1.13 4.07
CA ILE A 106 7.81 2.13 5.15
C ILE A 106 7.98 3.54 4.56
N VAL A 107 9.00 3.71 3.72
CA VAL A 107 9.26 5.01 3.05
C VAL A 107 8.06 5.47 2.23
N LEU A 108 7.45 4.57 1.44
CA LEU A 108 6.27 4.90 0.63
C LEU A 108 5.07 5.26 1.51
N ARG A 109 4.83 4.54 2.62
CA ARG A 109 3.76 4.87 3.59
C ARG A 109 4.00 6.24 4.21
N ASN A 110 5.23 6.57 4.59
CA ASN A 110 5.58 7.88 5.15
C ASN A 110 5.38 9.01 4.14
N ALA A 111 5.75 8.78 2.88
CA ALA A 111 5.52 9.73 1.78
C ALA A 111 4.02 9.98 1.57
N ALA A 112 3.21 8.91 1.51
CA ALA A 112 1.76 9.00 1.39
C ALA A 112 1.13 9.72 2.59
N GLY A 113 1.62 9.46 3.81
CA GLY A 113 1.14 10.14 5.02
C GLY A 113 1.44 11.63 5.01
N THR A 114 2.66 12.01 4.61
CA THR A 114 3.05 13.43 4.47
C THR A 114 2.23 14.15 3.41
N ALA A 115 1.86 13.45 2.33
CA ALA A 115 0.99 13.98 1.28
C ALA A 115 -0.50 14.03 1.69
N GLY A 116 -0.88 13.53 2.89
CA GLY A 116 -2.28 13.45 3.32
C GLY A 116 -3.12 12.44 2.52
N MET A 117 -2.46 11.44 1.92
CA MET A 117 -3.08 10.47 1.01
C MET A 117 -3.33 9.09 1.64
N LEU A 118 -3.02 8.91 2.93
CA LEU A 118 -3.38 7.70 3.65
C LEU A 118 -4.88 7.70 3.97
N PRO A 119 -5.57 6.55 3.80
CA PRO A 119 -6.94 6.43 4.24
C PRO A 119 -7.01 6.45 5.78
N ALA A 120 -8.17 6.86 6.30
CA ALA A 120 -8.49 6.67 7.71
C ALA A 120 -8.56 5.17 8.03
N GLU A 121 -8.02 4.78 9.19
CA GLU A 121 -8.06 3.40 9.68
C GLU A 121 -9.02 3.28 10.89
N THR A 122 -9.41 4.41 11.48
CA THR A 122 -10.38 4.49 12.59
C THR A 122 -11.61 5.32 12.25
N LEU A 123 -12.72 5.07 12.96
CA LEU A 123 -13.94 5.85 12.79
C LEU A 123 -13.75 7.34 13.13
N ALA A 124 -12.91 7.65 14.13
CA ALA A 124 -12.64 9.03 14.53
C ALA A 124 -11.89 9.79 13.42
N GLU A 125 -10.86 9.17 12.84
CA GLU A 125 -10.15 9.73 11.68
C GLU A 125 -11.09 9.87 10.48
N PHE A 126 -11.93 8.88 10.23
CA PHE A 126 -12.84 8.92 9.09
C PHE A 126 -13.86 10.06 9.20
N LYS A 127 -14.43 10.29 10.39
CA LYS A 127 -15.32 11.44 10.65
C LYS A 127 -14.62 12.77 10.35
N LYS A 128 -13.38 12.93 10.80
CA LYS A 128 -12.58 14.12 10.51
C LYS A 128 -12.35 14.31 9.01
N VAL A 129 -12.02 13.24 8.29
CA VAL A 129 -11.85 13.27 6.82
C VAL A 129 -13.15 13.68 6.11
N LEU A 130 -14.31 13.22 6.59
CA LEU A 130 -15.61 13.62 6.04
C LEU A 130 -15.92 15.10 6.30
N GLU A 131 -15.69 15.59 7.52
CA GLU A 131 -15.87 17.01 7.88
C GLU A 131 -15.02 17.92 6.99
N GLU A 132 -13.74 17.60 6.80
CA GLU A 132 -12.81 18.35 5.94
C GLU A 132 -13.24 18.36 4.45
N LYS A 133 -14.00 17.35 4.02
CA LYS A 133 -14.50 17.23 2.64
C LYS A 133 -15.88 17.84 2.40
N GLY A 134 -16.54 18.36 3.42
CA GLY A 134 -17.87 18.99 3.29
C GLY A 134 -18.99 18.31 4.08
N GLY A 135 -18.66 17.36 4.96
CA GLY A 135 -19.59 16.72 5.90
C GLY A 135 -20.71 15.97 5.19
N GLU A 136 -21.96 16.25 5.58
CA GLU A 136 -23.16 15.61 5.01
C GLU A 136 -23.28 15.77 3.49
N LYS A 137 -22.74 16.86 2.94
CA LYS A 137 -22.86 17.20 1.52
C LYS A 137 -22.08 16.28 0.60
N VAL A 138 -21.19 15.43 1.10
CA VAL A 138 -20.40 14.49 0.28
C VAL A 138 -20.83 13.04 0.46
N LEU A 139 -21.82 12.75 1.30
CA LEU A 139 -22.22 11.38 1.60
C LEU A 139 -22.72 10.62 0.36
N TYR A 140 -23.45 11.30 -0.52
CA TYR A 140 -23.95 10.71 -1.77
C TYR A 140 -22.86 10.45 -2.80
N GLU A 141 -21.62 10.88 -2.54
CA GLU A 141 -20.46 10.63 -3.39
C GLU A 141 -19.58 9.47 -2.88
N LEU A 142 -19.97 8.84 -1.77
CA LEU A 142 -19.25 7.74 -1.13
C LEU A 142 -19.74 6.39 -1.62
N ILE A 143 -18.80 5.55 -2.00
CA ILE A 143 -19.04 4.16 -2.39
C ILE A 143 -18.46 3.27 -1.30
N HIS A 144 -19.32 2.49 -0.66
CA HIS A 144 -18.89 1.35 0.15
C HIS A 144 -18.58 0.17 -0.76
N ASP A 145 -17.38 -0.35 -0.64
CA ASP A 145 -16.95 -1.58 -1.29
C ASP A 145 -16.11 -2.43 -0.33
N THR A 146 -15.69 -3.59 -0.79
CA THR A 146 -14.95 -4.54 0.02
C THR A 146 -13.91 -5.25 -0.84
N THR A 147 -12.66 -5.20 -0.39
CA THR A 147 -11.56 -5.94 -1.02
C THR A 147 -11.34 -7.26 -0.29
N GLU A 148 -11.19 -8.36 -1.03
CA GLU A 148 -10.93 -9.71 -0.49
C GLU A 148 -9.63 -10.24 -1.10
N ARG A 149 -8.72 -10.71 -0.24
CA ARG A 149 -7.40 -11.22 -0.63
C ARG A 149 -7.17 -12.62 -0.08
N GLU A 150 -6.59 -13.48 -0.91
CA GLU A 150 -6.19 -14.84 -0.50
C GLU A 150 -5.04 -14.78 0.51
N ILE A 151 -5.06 -15.74 1.43
CA ILE A 151 -3.97 -15.98 2.39
C ILE A 151 -3.54 -17.45 2.27
N PRO A 152 -2.32 -17.79 2.71
CA PRO A 152 -1.93 -19.18 2.89
C PRO A 152 -2.93 -19.90 3.79
N ARG A 153 -3.21 -21.17 3.47
CA ARG A 153 -4.10 -22.02 4.28
C ARG A 153 -3.53 -22.12 5.71
N PRO A 154 -4.27 -21.70 6.74
CA PRO A 154 -3.85 -21.90 8.12
C PRO A 154 -3.69 -23.39 8.44
N CYS A 155 -2.66 -23.73 9.24
CA CYS A 155 -2.42 -25.12 9.67
C CYS A 155 -3.38 -25.57 10.78
N ASP A 156 -3.78 -24.65 11.65
CA ASP A 156 -4.72 -24.93 12.74
C ASP A 156 -6.15 -25.11 12.19
N PRO A 157 -6.85 -26.22 12.51
CA PRO A 157 -8.17 -26.51 11.94
C PRO A 157 -9.26 -25.48 12.27
N GLU A 158 -9.27 -24.92 13.48
CA GLU A 158 -10.27 -23.93 13.89
C GLU A 158 -10.06 -22.63 13.13
N VAL A 159 -8.81 -22.14 13.11
CA VAL A 159 -8.41 -20.96 12.33
C VAL A 159 -8.66 -21.19 10.84
N GLN A 160 -8.39 -22.39 10.32
CA GLN A 160 -8.63 -22.73 8.93
C GLN A 160 -10.12 -22.56 8.56
N ALA A 161 -11.04 -23.08 9.38
CA ALA A 161 -12.48 -22.93 9.19
C ALA A 161 -12.92 -21.46 9.29
N ASP A 162 -12.22 -20.64 10.05
CA ASP A 162 -12.49 -19.21 10.15
C ASP A 162 -12.17 -18.43 8.90
N PHE A 163 -11.04 -18.71 8.26
CA PHE A 163 -10.62 -17.96 7.07
C PHE A 163 -11.15 -18.53 5.75
N TYR A 164 -11.84 -19.67 5.75
CA TYR A 164 -12.40 -20.25 4.54
C TYR A 164 -13.62 -19.47 4.01
N SER A 165 -13.50 -18.89 2.82
CA SER A 165 -14.58 -18.20 2.10
C SER A 165 -15.27 -19.15 1.14
N GLY A 166 -16.52 -19.51 1.44
CA GLY A 166 -17.33 -20.38 0.58
C GLY A 166 -17.57 -19.81 -0.83
N LYS A 167 -17.64 -18.47 -0.95
CA LYS A 167 -17.80 -17.78 -2.24
C LYS A 167 -16.56 -17.90 -3.12
N LYS A 168 -15.36 -17.75 -2.53
CA LYS A 168 -14.08 -17.85 -3.26
C LYS A 168 -13.52 -19.27 -3.32
N LYS A 169 -14.07 -20.20 -2.52
CA LYS A 169 -13.57 -21.56 -2.29
C LYS A 169 -12.10 -21.59 -1.86
N LYS A 170 -11.66 -20.58 -1.11
CA LYS A 170 -10.26 -20.32 -0.71
C LYS A 170 -10.19 -19.71 0.69
N HIS A 171 -9.02 -19.76 1.32
CA HIS A 171 -8.76 -19.05 2.58
C HIS A 171 -8.44 -17.59 2.27
N THR A 172 -9.20 -16.68 2.84
CA THR A 172 -9.15 -15.27 2.46
C THR A 172 -9.39 -14.39 3.66
N VAL A 173 -8.90 -13.16 3.55
CA VAL A 173 -9.24 -12.05 4.44
C VAL A 173 -9.81 -10.91 3.64
N LYS A 174 -10.45 -9.98 4.33
CA LYS A 174 -11.28 -8.96 3.73
C LYS A 174 -11.15 -7.66 4.51
N ASN A 175 -11.20 -6.55 3.79
CA ASN A 175 -11.24 -5.19 4.34
C ASN A 175 -12.39 -4.45 3.67
N ALA A 176 -13.22 -3.78 4.46
CA ALA A 176 -14.15 -2.79 3.90
C ALA A 176 -13.36 -1.55 3.49
N VAL A 177 -13.77 -0.94 2.38
CA VAL A 177 -13.21 0.33 1.91
C VAL A 177 -14.34 1.29 1.62
N ILE A 178 -14.13 2.57 1.94
CA ILE A 178 -15.01 3.64 1.49
C ILE A 178 -14.22 4.50 0.53
N THR A 179 -14.76 4.67 -0.67
CA THR A 179 -14.11 5.40 -1.76
C THR A 179 -14.96 6.55 -2.25
N THR A 180 -14.35 7.51 -2.92
CA THR A 180 -15.06 8.52 -3.70
C THR A 180 -15.41 8.00 -5.10
N LEU A 181 -16.30 8.70 -5.82
CA LEU A 181 -16.53 8.47 -7.26
C LEU A 181 -15.25 8.54 -8.10
N THR A 182 -14.24 9.28 -7.65
CA THR A 182 -12.91 9.40 -8.28
C THR A 182 -11.93 8.29 -7.87
N ARG A 183 -12.40 7.25 -7.15
CA ARG A 183 -11.62 6.09 -6.67
C ARG A 183 -10.53 6.41 -5.64
N LEU A 184 -10.65 7.53 -4.94
CA LEU A 184 -9.80 7.78 -3.78
C LEU A 184 -10.32 6.98 -2.59
N VAL A 185 -9.45 6.21 -1.94
CA VAL A 185 -9.80 5.45 -0.73
C VAL A 185 -9.73 6.39 0.48
N LEU A 186 -10.87 6.63 1.12
CA LEU A 186 -10.96 7.50 2.30
C LEU A 186 -10.88 6.74 3.61
N PHE A 187 -11.34 5.49 3.62
CA PHE A 187 -11.33 4.63 4.80
C PHE A 187 -10.99 3.20 4.41
N VAL A 188 -10.19 2.54 5.24
CA VAL A 188 -9.91 1.11 5.17
C VAL A 188 -10.20 0.51 6.55
N GLY A 189 -11.14 -0.43 6.58
CA GLY A 189 -11.52 -1.12 7.80
C GLY A 189 -10.51 -2.19 8.24
N ALA A 190 -10.70 -2.70 9.45
CA ALA A 190 -9.91 -3.78 10.01
C ALA A 190 -9.99 -5.05 9.13
N THR A 191 -8.88 -5.80 9.11
CA THR A 191 -8.81 -7.07 8.38
C THR A 191 -9.64 -8.12 9.10
N VAL A 192 -10.64 -8.68 8.42
CA VAL A 192 -11.51 -9.74 8.94
C VAL A 192 -11.46 -10.99 8.06
N PRO A 193 -11.94 -12.15 8.54
CA PRO A 193 -12.06 -13.34 7.71
C PRO A 193 -12.94 -13.11 6.48
N GLY A 194 -12.60 -13.70 5.34
CA GLY A 194 -13.30 -13.46 4.08
C GLY A 194 -14.76 -13.92 4.06
N LYS A 195 -15.10 -14.91 4.91
CA LYS A 195 -16.48 -15.37 5.12
C LYS A 195 -17.39 -14.32 5.76
N THR A 196 -16.83 -13.31 6.43
CA THR A 196 -17.61 -12.25 7.08
C THR A 196 -18.43 -11.49 6.05
N HIS A 197 -19.72 -11.36 6.32
CA HIS A 197 -20.66 -10.68 5.44
C HIS A 197 -20.42 -9.17 5.46
N ASN A 198 -20.50 -8.51 4.29
CA ASN A 198 -20.18 -7.08 4.17
C ASN A 198 -21.04 -6.21 5.09
N LYS A 199 -22.33 -6.55 5.28
CA LYS A 199 -23.23 -5.87 6.23
C LYS A 199 -22.68 -5.91 7.66
N THR A 200 -22.20 -7.07 8.12
CA THR A 200 -21.61 -7.22 9.46
C THR A 200 -20.37 -6.36 9.62
N ILE A 201 -19.53 -6.25 8.58
CA ILE A 201 -18.34 -5.39 8.61
C ILE A 201 -18.76 -3.93 8.76
N ALA A 202 -19.75 -3.48 7.98
CA ALA A 202 -20.29 -2.15 8.11
C ALA A 202 -20.81 -1.90 9.54
N GLU A 203 -21.73 -2.73 10.03
CA GLU A 203 -22.33 -2.57 11.36
C GLU A 203 -21.32 -2.58 12.52
N THR A 204 -20.19 -3.28 12.38
CA THR A 204 -19.21 -3.45 13.46
C THR A 204 -18.03 -2.48 13.41
N GLN A 205 -17.61 -2.05 12.21
CA GLN A 205 -16.38 -1.27 12.05
C GLN A 205 -16.61 0.21 11.80
N TYR A 206 -17.74 0.60 11.23
CA TYR A 206 -18.03 2.00 10.96
C TYR A 206 -19.54 2.25 10.85
N ALA A 207 -20.02 3.27 11.55
CA ALA A 207 -21.35 3.81 11.31
C ALA A 207 -21.18 5.20 10.69
N PHE A 208 -21.90 5.47 9.60
CA PHE A 208 -22.02 6.84 9.13
C PHE A 208 -22.72 7.64 10.23
N PRO A 209 -22.18 8.79 10.65
CA PRO A 209 -22.80 9.62 11.68
C PRO A 209 -24.10 10.28 11.21
N TYR A 210 -24.51 10.03 9.97
CA TYR A 210 -25.64 10.66 9.32
C TYR A 210 -26.65 9.59 8.88
N PRO A 211 -27.95 9.80 9.11
CA PRO A 211 -28.97 8.86 8.68
C PRO A 211 -28.96 8.74 7.15
N CYS A 212 -29.00 7.51 6.66
CA CYS A 212 -29.32 7.25 5.25
C CYS A 212 -30.80 7.63 5.06
N ILE A 213 -31.08 8.58 4.16
CA ILE A 213 -32.43 8.98 3.76
C ILE A 213 -33.06 7.89 2.89
#